data_AF-A0A519M6I4-F1
#
_entry.id   AF-A0A519M6I4-F1
#
_cell.length_a   1.000
_cell.length_b   1.000
_cell.length_c   1.000
_cell.angle_alpha   90.00
_cell.angle_beta   90.00
_cell.angle_gamma   90.00
#
_symmetry.space_group_name_H-M   'P 1'
#
loop_
_entity.id
_entity.type
_entity.pdbx_description
1 polymer ?
#
loop_
_entity_poly.entity_id
_entity_poly.type
_entity_poly.pdbx_seq_one_letter_code
_entity_poly.pdbx_strand_id
1 'polypeptide(L)'
;MSSTIEKKIKHTINRKTAPPIVDAVNFNLLLKPYRLFHLDNGVPVYSINAGAQEVVQIEMVFYAGNWNEQKKGIAGATNFMLKNGTVNKTAFQINEAFDYYG
;
A
#
# COMPACT_ATOMS: atom_id res chain seq x y z
N MET A 1 -50.13 1.78 -26.24
CA MET A 1 -50.33 0.38 -25.82
C MET A 1 -49.15 -0.42 -26.36
N SER A 2 -48.31 -1.13 -25.61
CA SER A 2 -48.24 -1.47 -24.19
C SER A 2 -46.76 -1.84 -23.95
N SER A 3 -45.96 -0.95 -23.38
CA SER A 3 -45.35 -1.15 -22.05
C SER A 3 -45.30 -2.61 -21.56
N THR A 4 -44.28 -3.36 -21.97
CA THR A 4 -43.82 -4.57 -21.26
C THR A 4 -42.31 -4.71 -21.51
N ILE A 5 -41.50 -3.69 -21.22
CA ILE A 5 -40.74 -3.54 -19.97
C ILE A 5 -40.01 -4.82 -19.57
N GLU A 6 -38.73 -4.84 -19.94
CA GLU A 6 -37.64 -5.57 -19.30
C GLU A 6 -37.86 -5.72 -17.80
N LYS A 7 -38.23 -6.93 -17.37
CA LYS A 7 -38.28 -7.27 -15.95
C LYS A 7 -36.85 -7.52 -15.47
N LYS A 8 -36.10 -6.43 -15.29
CA LYS A 8 -34.82 -6.38 -14.58
C LYS A 8 -35.05 -7.08 -13.23
N ILE A 9 -34.43 -8.24 -13.03
CA ILE A 9 -34.56 -9.03 -11.81
C ILE A 9 -33.96 -8.20 -10.68
N LYS A 10 -34.83 -7.47 -9.97
CA LYS A 10 -34.49 -6.74 -8.75
C LYS A 10 -34.26 -7.80 -7.68
N HIS A 11 -33.01 -8.19 -7.48
CA HIS A 11 -32.63 -9.10 -6.39
C HIS A 11 -32.87 -8.36 -5.07
N THR A 12 -34.10 -8.50 -4.54
CA THR A 12 -34.52 -7.85 -3.31
C THR A 12 -34.02 -8.72 -2.17
N ILE A 13 -32.99 -8.23 -1.46
CA ILE A 13 -32.38 -8.94 -0.33
C ILE A 13 -33.45 -9.21 0.73
N ASN A 14 -33.63 -10.46 1.11
CA ASN A 14 -34.53 -10.86 2.18
C ASN A 14 -33.88 -10.57 3.54
N ARG A 15 -34.38 -9.55 4.24
CA ARG A 15 -33.88 -9.12 5.56
C ARG A 15 -34.34 -10.00 6.73
N LYS A 16 -35.14 -11.04 6.49
CA LYS A 16 -35.65 -11.96 7.52
C LYS A 16 -34.84 -13.25 7.65
N THR A 17 -33.94 -13.51 6.70
CA THR A 17 -33.11 -14.71 6.67
C THR A 17 -31.66 -14.30 6.87
N ALA A 18 -31.00 -14.87 7.89
CA ALA A 18 -29.57 -14.65 8.08
C ALA A 18 -28.79 -15.19 6.87
N PRO A 19 -27.75 -14.49 6.39
CA PRO A 19 -26.89 -15.00 5.35
C PRO A 19 -26.13 -16.24 5.84
N PRO A 20 -25.75 -17.16 4.94
CA PRO A 20 -24.93 -18.30 5.30
C PRO A 20 -23.56 -17.86 5.82
N ILE A 21 -23.03 -18.58 6.81
CA ILE A 21 -21.66 -18.38 7.30
C ILE A 21 -20.71 -18.95 6.25
N VAL A 22 -19.81 -18.11 5.74
CA VAL A 22 -18.79 -18.51 4.76
C VAL A 22 -17.46 -18.66 5.48
N ASP A 23 -16.84 -19.84 5.37
CA ASP A 23 -15.49 -20.08 5.91
C ASP A 23 -14.46 -19.22 5.14
N ALA A 24 -13.48 -18.68 5.85
CA ALA A 24 -12.42 -17.83 5.29
C ALA A 24 -11.63 -18.54 4.18
N VAL A 25 -11.55 -19.88 4.21
CA VAL A 25 -10.92 -20.68 3.14
C VAL A 25 -11.63 -20.60 1.80
N ASN A 26 -12.91 -20.20 1.77
CA ASN A 26 -13.67 -20.01 0.53
C ASN A 26 -13.44 -18.62 -0.10
N PHE A 27 -12.62 -17.77 0.51
CA PHE A 27 -12.32 -16.45 -0.02
C PHE A 27 -11.18 -16.55 -1.04
N ASN A 28 -11.49 -16.40 -2.33
CA ASN A 28 -10.47 -16.34 -3.37
C ASN A 28 -9.84 -14.93 -3.39
N LEU A 29 -8.79 -14.72 -2.59
CA LEU A 29 -8.09 -13.45 -2.50
C LEU A 29 -7.20 -13.25 -3.75
N LEU A 30 -7.71 -12.51 -4.72
CA LEU A 30 -6.92 -12.05 -5.86
C LEU A 30 -6.29 -10.69 -5.54
N LEU A 31 -4.96 -10.65 -5.46
CA LEU A 31 -4.23 -9.40 -5.32
C LEU A 31 -4.44 -8.52 -6.56
N LYS A 32 -4.44 -7.21 -6.35
CA LYS A 32 -4.45 -6.27 -7.48
C LYS A 32 -3.17 -6.46 -8.29
N PRO A 33 -3.24 -6.37 -9.64
CA PRO A 33 -2.05 -6.45 -10.47
C PRO A 33 -1.12 -5.28 -10.15
N TYR A 34 0.18 -5.57 -10.03
CA TYR A 34 1.21 -4.55 -9.94
C TYR A 34 1.73 -4.18 -11.33
N ARG A 35 2.36 -3.01 -11.44
CA ARG A 35 3.21 -2.64 -12.57
C ARG A 35 4.65 -2.64 -12.11
N LEU A 36 5.54 -3.20 -12.92
CA LEU A 36 6.98 -3.20 -12.69
C LEU A 36 7.67 -2.26 -13.66
N PHE A 37 8.51 -1.40 -13.12
CA PHE A 37 9.42 -0.54 -13.85
C PHE A 37 10.84 -0.84 -13.40
N HIS A 38 11.81 -0.63 -14.29
CA HIS A 38 13.22 -0.60 -13.92
C HIS A 38 13.71 0.82 -14.20
N LEU A 39 14.28 1.45 -13.19
CA LEU A 39 14.94 2.74 -13.34
C LEU A 39 16.26 2.57 -14.10
N ASP A 40 16.81 3.66 -14.63
CA ASP A 40 18.07 3.64 -15.40
C ASP A 40 19.27 3.10 -14.58
N ASN A 41 19.19 3.19 -13.25
CA ASN A 41 20.17 2.64 -12.31
C ASN A 41 19.90 1.16 -11.93
N GLY A 42 18.93 0.51 -12.58
CA GLY A 42 18.57 -0.90 -12.39
C GLY A 42 17.66 -1.18 -11.20
N VAL A 43 17.25 -0.16 -10.42
CA VAL A 43 16.37 -0.37 -9.26
C VAL A 43 14.96 -0.73 -9.74
N PRO A 44 14.37 -1.85 -9.30
CA PRO A 44 13.00 -2.22 -9.63
C PRO A 44 12.01 -1.38 -8.81
N VAL A 45 10.96 -0.89 -9.46
CA VAL A 45 9.86 -0.15 -8.83
C VAL A 45 8.57 -0.91 -9.10
N TYR A 46 7.90 -1.31 -8.02
CA TYR A 46 6.60 -1.96 -8.06
C TYR A 46 5.53 -0.93 -7.70
N SER A 47 4.55 -0.70 -8.57
CA SER A 47 3.44 0.21 -8.30
C SER A 47 2.09 -0.50 -8.37
N ILE A 48 1.19 -0.13 -7.46
CA ILE A 48 -0.17 -0.66 -7.39
C ILE A 48 -1.11 0.54 -7.28
N ASN A 49 -2.11 0.62 -8.16
CA ASN A 49 -3.20 1.57 -8.00
C ASN A 49 -4.29 0.94 -7.10
N ALA A 50 -4.16 1.16 -5.80
CA ALA A 50 -4.88 0.39 -4.80
C ALA A 50 -6.17 1.03 -4.25
N GLY A 51 -6.49 2.30 -4.54
CA GLY A 51 -7.59 2.97 -3.85
C GLY A 51 -8.22 4.13 -4.63
N ALA A 52 -9.25 4.72 -4.03
CA ALA A 52 -9.93 5.92 -4.54
C ALA A 52 -9.43 7.22 -3.89
N GLN A 53 -8.53 7.11 -2.90
CA GLN A 53 -7.97 8.26 -2.19
C GLN A 53 -6.84 8.87 -3.01
N GLU A 54 -6.74 10.20 -2.99
CA GLU A 54 -5.65 10.96 -3.60
C GLU A 54 -4.42 10.98 -2.69
N VAL A 55 -3.91 9.79 -2.34
CA VAL A 55 -2.72 9.61 -1.50
C VAL A 55 -1.75 8.65 -2.17
N VAL A 56 -0.45 8.88 -1.96
CA VAL A 56 0.63 8.02 -2.44
C VAL A 56 1.45 7.54 -1.26
N GLN A 57 1.68 6.24 -1.19
CA GLN A 57 2.62 5.62 -0.26
C GLN A 57 3.85 5.18 -1.03
N ILE A 58 5.02 5.56 -0.53
CA ILE A 58 6.32 5.18 -1.10
C ILE A 58 7.05 4.34 -0.06
N GLU A 59 7.46 3.14 -0.46
CA GLU A 59 8.25 2.24 0.38
C GLU A 59 9.58 1.95 -0.30
N MET A 60 10.66 2.06 0.47
CA MET A 60 11.99 1.67 0.04
C MET A 60 12.40 0.40 0.78
N VAL A 61 12.58 -0.69 0.04
CA VAL A 61 12.96 -1.99 0.60
C VAL A 61 14.42 -2.26 0.26
N PHE A 62 15.21 -2.53 1.29
CA PHE A 62 16.64 -2.78 1.17
C PHE A 62 16.95 -4.20 1.63
N TYR A 63 17.87 -4.86 0.93
CA TYR A 63 18.49 -6.10 1.44
C TYR A 63 19.49 -5.75 2.55
N ALA A 64 18.95 -5.50 3.74
CA ALA A 64 19.67 -5.03 4.91
C ALA A 64 18.97 -5.51 6.19
N GLY A 65 19.47 -5.07 7.34
CA GLY A 65 18.89 -5.37 8.65
C GLY A 65 19.87 -6.09 9.56
N ASN A 66 19.38 -6.50 10.73
CA ASN A 66 20.20 -7.09 11.79
C ASN A 66 21.00 -8.32 11.33
N TRP A 67 20.45 -9.11 10.40
CA TRP A 67 21.13 -10.29 9.84
C TRP A 67 22.35 -9.92 8.98
N ASN A 68 22.34 -8.72 8.38
CA ASN A 68 23.39 -8.22 7.50
C ASN A 68 24.36 -7.27 8.23
N GLU A 69 24.24 -7.12 9.55
CA GLU A 69 25.11 -6.24 10.34
C GLU A 69 26.52 -6.81 10.50
N GLN A 70 27.54 -5.97 10.26
CA GLN A 70 28.92 -6.30 10.62
C GLN A 70 29.19 -6.21 12.13
N LYS A 71 28.49 -5.28 12.81
CA LYS A 71 28.53 -5.10 14.26
C LYS A 71 27.11 -4.87 14.75
N LYS A 72 26.83 -5.40 15.94
CA LYS A 72 25.52 -5.31 16.58
C LYS A 72 25.07 -3.85 16.70
N GLY A 73 23.87 -3.57 16.22
CA GLY A 73 23.19 -2.28 16.33
C GLY A 73 23.46 -1.30 15.19
N ILE A 74 24.26 -1.66 14.20
CA ILE A 74 24.51 -0.79 13.03
C ILE A 74 23.24 -0.52 12.25
N ALA A 75 22.44 -1.53 11.88
CA ALA A 75 21.22 -1.36 11.12
C ALA A 75 20.20 -0.52 11.88
N GLY A 76 20.06 -0.75 13.19
CA GLY A 76 19.22 0.07 14.06
C GLY A 76 19.67 1.55 14.08
N ALA A 77 20.96 1.79 14.28
CA ALA A 77 21.53 3.14 14.27
C ALA A 77 21.41 3.82 12.89
N THR A 78 21.69 3.10 11.80
CA THR A 78 21.53 3.59 10.43
C THR A 78 20.09 3.97 10.14
N ASN A 79 19.12 3.13 10.49
CA ASN A 79 17.70 3.42 10.29
C ASN A 79 17.27 4.66 11.09
N PHE A 80 17.75 4.81 12.33
CA PHE A 80 17.50 6.00 13.14
C PHE A 80 18.07 7.28 12.50
N MET A 81 19.23 7.18 11.85
CA MET A 81 19.91 8.32 11.22
C MET A 81 19.26 8.81 9.92
N LEU A 82 18.42 8.01 9.25
CA LEU A 82 17.79 8.41 7.97
C LEU A 82 16.98 9.71 8.05
N LYS A 83 16.45 10.05 9.24
CA LYS A 83 15.68 11.27 9.48
C LYS A 83 16.48 12.40 10.16
N ASN A 84 17.77 12.18 10.42
CA ASN A 84 18.62 13.15 11.14
C ASN A 84 19.35 14.14 10.22
N GLY A 85 18.96 14.19 8.95
CA GLY A 85 19.52 15.10 7.96
C GLY A 85 20.10 14.37 6.76
N THR A 86 20.35 15.14 5.71
CA THR A 86 21.06 14.73 4.50
C THR A 86 22.16 15.74 4.21
N VAL A 87 22.96 15.51 3.18
CA VAL A 87 23.95 16.49 2.70
C VAL A 87 23.34 17.87 2.44
N ASN A 88 22.06 17.92 2.04
CA ASN A 88 21.41 19.15 1.57
C ASN A 88 20.31 19.68 2.50
N LYS A 89 19.91 18.94 3.54
CA LYS A 89 18.79 19.32 4.43
C LYS A 89 19.07 18.90 5.86
N THR A 90 18.80 19.78 6.82
CA THR A 90 18.88 19.46 8.25
C THR A 90 17.71 18.57 8.68
N ALA A 91 17.84 17.90 9.81
CA ALA A 91 16.73 17.15 10.41
C ALA A 91 15.47 18.01 10.58
N PHE A 92 15.63 19.26 11.06
CA PHE A 92 14.52 20.19 11.25
C PHE A 92 13.77 20.46 9.94
N GLN A 93 14.49 20.79 8.87
CA GLN A 93 13.90 21.04 7.56
C GLN A 93 13.18 19.82 6.97
N ILE A 94 13.70 18.61 7.23
CA ILE A 94 13.05 17.37 6.80
C ILE A 94 11.73 17.18 7.54
N ASN A 95 11.73 17.31 8.88
CA ASN A 95 10.52 17.13 9.67
C ASN A 95 9.45 18.19 9.33
N GLU A 96 9.81 19.46 9.21
CA GLU A 96 8.85 20.51 8.81
C GLU A 96 8.22 20.24 7.44
N ALA A 97 9.00 19.71 6.48
CA ALA A 97 8.46 19.39 5.17
C ALA A 97 7.38 18.30 5.25
N PHE A 98 7.59 17.24 6.05
CA PHE A 98 6.58 16.20 6.24
C PHE A 98 5.38 16.72 7.03
N ASP A 99 5.60 17.39 8.16
CA ASP A 99 4.51 17.95 8.99
C ASP A 99 3.58 18.90 8.20
N TYR A 100 4.14 19.64 7.22
CA TYR A 100 3.36 20.54 6.38
C TYR A 100 2.44 19.80 5.39
N TYR A 101 2.87 18.67 4.82
CA TYR A 101 2.12 17.92 3.80
C TYR A 101 1.29 16.76 4.36
N GLY A 102 1.60 16.28 5.57
CA GLY A 102 0.99 15.12 6.21
C GLY A 102 1.83 13.86 6.06
#